data_AF-G5HN17-F1
#
_entry.id   AF-G5HN17-F1
#
_cell.length_a   1.000
_cell.length_b   1.000
_cell.length_c   1.000
_cell.angle_alpha   90.00
_cell.angle_beta   90.00
_cell.angle_gamma   90.00
#
_symmetry.space_group_name_H-M   'P 1'
#
loop_
_entity.id
_entity.type
_entity.pdbx_description
1 polymer ?
#
loop_
_entity_poly.entity_id
_entity_poly.type
_entity_poly.pdbx_seq_one_letter_code
_entity_poly.pdbx_strand_id
1 'polypeptide(L)'
;MIHIWKRAAGLIMSASIAAALSITSMAAAKTETRTPITSVSIRVRSDVQADYELNEATVYTTTDSNLYTIGAYKWANKNKEYWEPGDEPKVQIEIHARSGYYFNRTTGPSKFQIDGATYASVKRTNNDETLLLTVKLTPASGTLEIPESAEWMGYPPGKATWSAVPFAGAYELKLYRGDQMIQGVPKVIATTYDFYPSMTLPGTYQFRVRAIPKDSEELGYITGSDWVYSDECDIDADEVCSLTGAVTGPVKNEQLTPAQIGWVKDNEGWWYRNTDGTYPSGTWQNIDGEWYLFDFSGYMLTGWQTRNGKSYFLDINGVMNTGWIQDNRKWYYLEEDGAMHTGWLNVQGQQYFFDQDGSMHTGWLMDNGLWYYMNPDNGTMLRNTSVEGRYLDSEGRWRG
;
A
#
# COMPACT_ATOMS: atom_id res chain seq x y z
N MET A 1 -16.00 -2.29 -94.36
CA MET A 1 -15.40 -1.15 -93.66
C MET A 1 -15.30 -1.53 -92.18
N ILE A 2 -14.08 -1.74 -91.64
CA ILE A 2 -13.42 -0.83 -90.65
C ILE A 2 -14.02 -1.10 -89.24
N HIS A 3 -13.36 -1.50 -88.14
CA HIS A 3 -11.97 -1.56 -87.68
C HIS A 3 -11.87 -2.45 -86.39
N ILE A 4 -10.74 -3.16 -86.21
CA ILE A 4 -9.83 -3.24 -85.00
C ILE A 4 -10.45 -3.67 -83.64
N TRP A 5 -10.16 -4.87 -83.08
CA TRP A 5 -9.00 -5.29 -82.20
C TRP A 5 -9.01 -4.62 -80.79
N LYS A 6 -8.66 -5.22 -79.63
CA LYS A 6 -7.97 -6.46 -79.23
C LYS A 6 -8.00 -6.65 -77.68
N ARG A 7 -8.07 -7.92 -77.22
CA ARG A 7 -7.28 -8.70 -76.20
C ARG A 7 -6.86 -8.16 -74.81
N ALA A 8 -6.96 -9.05 -73.80
CA ALA A 8 -5.88 -9.60 -72.93
C ALA A 8 -6.48 -10.72 -72.00
N ALA A 9 -6.06 -11.99 -72.01
CA ALA A 9 -4.82 -12.66 -71.55
C ALA A 9 -4.80 -12.97 -70.03
N GLY A 10 -4.99 -14.24 -69.66
CA GLY A 10 -4.78 -14.81 -68.32
C GLY A 10 -3.68 -15.88 -68.34
N LEU A 11 -2.80 -15.85 -67.35
CA LEU A 11 -1.63 -16.72 -67.18
C LEU A 11 -1.85 -17.59 -65.93
N ILE A 12 -1.73 -18.91 -66.08
CA ILE A 12 -1.59 -19.89 -64.98
C ILE A 12 -0.20 -20.50 -65.12
N MET A 13 0.58 -20.50 -64.04
CA MET A 13 1.93 -21.06 -63.98
C MET A 13 1.97 -22.13 -62.88
N SER A 14 2.38 -23.34 -63.23
CA SER A 14 2.55 -24.50 -62.35
C SER A 14 4.04 -24.81 -62.16
N ALA A 15 4.50 -25.01 -60.92
CA ALA A 15 5.87 -25.44 -60.62
C ALA A 15 5.94 -26.44 -59.44
N SER A 16 6.29 -27.68 -59.78
CA SER A 16 7.27 -28.61 -59.18
C SER A 16 7.37 -28.84 -57.66
N ILE A 17 7.17 -30.10 -57.26
CA ILE A 17 7.44 -30.70 -55.95
C ILE A 17 8.93 -31.11 -55.84
N ALA A 18 9.61 -30.76 -54.74
CA ALA A 18 10.86 -31.37 -54.32
C ALA A 18 10.78 -31.71 -52.82
N ALA A 19 10.86 -33.02 -52.50
CA ALA A 19 10.87 -33.53 -51.13
C ALA A 19 12.30 -33.52 -50.58
N ALA A 20 12.52 -32.79 -49.48
CA ALA A 20 13.74 -32.87 -48.68
C ALA A 20 13.42 -33.58 -47.34
N LEU A 21 14.00 -34.76 -47.15
CA LEU A 21 13.95 -35.54 -45.90
C LEU A 21 14.89 -34.90 -44.88
N SER A 22 14.33 -34.35 -43.80
CA SER A 22 15.10 -33.94 -42.63
C SER A 22 15.41 -35.15 -41.74
N ILE A 23 16.69 -35.55 -41.71
CA ILE A 23 17.18 -36.53 -40.74
C ILE A 23 17.25 -35.83 -39.38
N THR A 24 16.31 -36.13 -38.50
CA THR A 24 16.41 -35.76 -37.08
C THR A 24 17.33 -36.74 -36.39
N SER A 25 18.46 -36.25 -35.88
CA SER A 25 19.33 -37.00 -34.97
C SER A 25 18.57 -37.25 -33.66
N MET A 26 18.01 -38.45 -33.50
CA MET A 26 17.54 -38.91 -32.20
C MET A 26 18.76 -39.13 -31.29
N ALA A 27 19.04 -38.16 -30.43
CA ALA A 27 19.85 -38.41 -29.25
C ALA A 27 19.18 -39.56 -28.47
N ALA A 28 19.94 -40.60 -28.14
CA ALA A 28 19.45 -41.71 -27.34
C ALA A 28 18.94 -41.18 -26.00
N ALA A 29 17.61 -41.08 -25.85
CA ALA A 29 17.00 -40.80 -24.57
C ALA A 29 17.40 -41.94 -23.63
N LYS A 30 18.10 -41.63 -22.53
CA LYS A 30 18.28 -42.60 -21.44
C LYS A 30 16.89 -43.17 -21.13
N THR A 31 16.71 -44.47 -21.32
CA THR A 31 15.46 -45.14 -20.98
C THR A 31 15.37 -45.14 -19.46
N GLU A 32 14.67 -44.15 -18.93
CA GLU A 32 14.39 -44.04 -17.51
C GLU A 32 13.42 -45.17 -17.14
N THR A 33 13.88 -46.10 -16.30
CA THR A 33 13.13 -47.30 -15.89
C THR A 33 12.43 -47.11 -14.55
N ARG A 34 12.75 -46.05 -13.81
CA ARG A 34 12.12 -45.71 -12.54
C ARG A 34 10.74 -45.08 -12.77
N THR A 35 9.86 -45.19 -11.79
CA THR A 35 8.51 -44.63 -11.83
C THR A 35 8.53 -43.13 -11.52
N PRO A 36 7.97 -42.25 -12.37
CA PRO A 36 8.04 -40.81 -12.17
C PRO A 36 7.07 -40.32 -11.08
N ILE A 37 7.60 -39.55 -10.14
CA ILE A 37 6.85 -38.72 -9.20
C ILE A 37 6.68 -37.34 -9.84
N THR A 38 5.44 -36.96 -10.13
CA THR A 38 5.13 -35.71 -10.84
C THR A 38 4.61 -34.60 -9.93
N SER A 39 4.24 -34.92 -8.68
CA SER A 39 3.78 -33.98 -7.66
C SER A 39 4.13 -34.47 -6.25
N VAL A 40 4.19 -33.53 -5.32
CA VAL A 40 4.52 -33.75 -3.90
C VAL A 40 3.44 -33.13 -3.03
N SER A 41 3.05 -33.83 -1.98
CA SER A 41 2.10 -33.40 -0.97
C SER A 41 2.72 -33.60 0.41
N ILE A 42 2.81 -32.51 1.16
CA ILE A 42 3.39 -32.49 2.51
C ILE A 42 2.54 -31.63 3.43
N ARG A 43 2.60 -31.94 4.73
CA ARG A 43 2.13 -31.06 5.80
C ARG A 43 3.34 -30.55 6.56
N VAL A 44 3.40 -29.24 6.74
CA VAL A 44 4.39 -28.55 7.55
C VAL A 44 3.69 -27.93 8.75
N ARG A 45 4.28 -28.13 9.92
CA ARG A 45 3.92 -27.47 11.17
C ARG A 45 5.18 -26.86 11.75
N SER A 46 5.05 -25.70 12.36
CA SER A 46 6.18 -24.98 12.94
C SER A 46 5.76 -24.23 14.17
N ASP A 47 6.70 -24.08 15.08
CA ASP A 47 6.60 -23.20 16.24
C ASP A 47 7.79 -22.24 16.19
N VAL A 48 7.50 -21.00 15.81
CA VAL A 48 8.49 -19.92 15.67
C VAL A 48 7.92 -18.70 16.38
N GLN A 49 8.63 -18.27 17.42
CA GLN A 49 8.22 -17.19 18.31
C GLN A 49 9.36 -16.18 18.44
N ALA A 50 9.02 -14.92 18.66
CA ALA A 50 9.98 -13.89 19.00
C ALA A 50 10.80 -14.30 20.23
N ASP A 51 12.03 -13.79 20.29
CA ASP A 51 13.03 -14.05 21.33
C ASP A 51 13.58 -15.49 21.37
N TYR A 52 13.02 -16.43 20.60
CA TYR A 52 13.61 -17.75 20.45
C TYR A 52 14.93 -17.61 19.69
N GLU A 53 15.97 -18.30 20.16
CA GLU A 53 17.15 -18.53 19.34
C GLU A 53 16.75 -19.29 18.07
N LEU A 54 17.50 -19.09 16.98
CA LEU A 54 17.19 -19.70 15.67
C LEU A 54 16.94 -21.22 15.77
N ASN A 55 17.72 -21.91 16.62
CA ASN A 55 17.69 -23.36 16.75
C ASN A 55 16.69 -23.87 17.81
N GLU A 56 16.07 -22.99 18.59
CA GLU A 56 15.01 -23.36 19.53
C GLU A 56 13.65 -23.45 18.83
N ALA A 57 13.46 -22.69 17.75
CA ALA A 57 12.29 -22.81 16.88
C ALA A 57 12.24 -24.19 16.22
N THR A 58 11.04 -24.76 16.13
CA THR A 58 10.85 -26.13 15.64
C THR A 58 10.07 -26.20 14.35
N VAL A 59 10.43 -27.15 13.49
CA VAL A 59 9.68 -27.51 12.28
C VAL A 59 9.49 -29.02 12.24
N TYR A 60 8.25 -29.41 11.96
CA TYR A 60 7.85 -30.79 11.75
C TYR A 60 7.19 -30.94 10.39
N THR A 61 7.65 -31.90 9.59
CA THR A 61 7.13 -32.14 8.24
C THR A 61 6.76 -33.60 8.06
N THR A 62 5.58 -33.85 7.50
CA THR A 62 5.07 -35.20 7.22
C THR A 62 4.55 -35.33 5.80
N THR A 63 4.45 -36.58 5.34
CA THR A 63 3.76 -36.95 4.11
C THR A 63 3.03 -38.27 4.30
N ASP A 64 1.88 -38.43 3.67
CA ASP A 64 1.15 -39.69 3.59
C ASP A 64 1.52 -40.48 2.31
N SER A 65 2.47 -39.97 1.51
CA SER A 65 2.87 -40.62 0.27
C SER A 65 3.71 -41.88 0.51
N ASN A 66 3.37 -42.94 -0.22
CA ASN A 66 4.18 -44.15 -0.29
C ASN A 66 5.31 -44.06 -1.35
N LEU A 67 5.50 -42.92 -2.02
CA LEU A 67 6.46 -42.76 -3.12
C LEU A 67 7.78 -42.12 -2.68
N TYR A 68 7.76 -41.38 -1.58
CA TYR A 68 8.92 -40.65 -1.04
C TYR A 68 8.87 -40.62 0.49
N THR A 69 9.93 -40.11 1.11
CA THR A 69 10.05 -39.88 2.55
C THR A 69 10.57 -38.47 2.81
N ILE A 70 10.25 -37.93 3.99
CA ILE A 70 10.76 -36.65 4.45
C ILE A 70 12.09 -36.89 5.18
N GLY A 71 13.12 -36.13 4.80
CA GLY A 71 14.43 -36.12 5.42
C GLY A 71 14.59 -34.98 6.44
N ALA A 72 15.83 -34.57 6.67
CA ALA A 72 16.13 -33.44 7.54
C ALA A 72 15.63 -32.11 6.96
N TYR A 73 15.51 -31.10 7.82
CA TYR A 73 15.38 -29.72 7.38
C TYR A 73 16.55 -28.90 7.90
N LYS A 74 16.76 -27.74 7.28
CA LYS A 74 17.65 -26.70 7.76
C LYS A 74 17.05 -25.33 7.55
N TRP A 75 17.34 -24.41 8.47
CA TRP A 75 17.02 -23.00 8.29
C TRP A 75 17.75 -22.44 7.07
N ALA A 76 17.01 -21.72 6.24
CA ALA A 76 17.51 -21.05 5.04
C ALA A 76 17.69 -19.53 5.25
N ASN A 77 17.23 -18.99 6.39
CA ASN A 77 17.56 -17.64 6.84
C ASN A 77 19.07 -17.57 7.14
N LYS A 78 19.76 -16.59 6.55
CA LYS A 78 21.20 -16.38 6.78
C LYS A 78 21.41 -15.35 7.87
N ASN A 79 22.47 -15.52 8.67
CA ASN A 79 22.91 -14.56 9.69
C ASN A 79 21.82 -14.17 10.69
N LYS A 80 21.03 -15.15 11.17
CA LYS A 80 19.98 -14.92 12.15
C LYS A 80 20.32 -15.65 13.44
N GLU A 81 20.31 -14.93 14.57
CA GLU A 81 20.61 -15.47 15.89
C GLU A 81 19.33 -15.71 16.68
N TYR A 82 18.39 -14.78 16.66
CA TYR A 82 17.07 -14.86 17.29
C TYR A 82 15.97 -14.42 16.32
N TRP A 83 14.74 -14.82 16.62
CA TRP A 83 13.53 -14.42 15.89
C TRP A 83 12.92 -13.15 16.47
N GLU A 84 12.39 -12.31 15.59
CA GLU A 84 11.71 -11.06 15.91
C GLU A 84 10.25 -11.16 15.45
N PRO A 85 9.30 -10.45 16.07
CA PRO A 85 7.90 -10.49 15.65
C PRO A 85 7.74 -10.18 14.16
N GLY A 86 7.05 -11.07 13.43
CA GLY A 86 6.76 -10.90 12.01
C GLY A 86 7.87 -11.32 11.04
N ASP A 87 9.02 -11.80 11.53
CA ASP A 87 10.03 -12.41 10.66
C ASP A 87 9.46 -13.53 9.82
N GLU A 88 9.86 -13.63 8.54
CA GLU A 88 9.43 -14.72 7.64
C GLU A 88 10.43 -15.90 7.69
N PRO A 89 10.13 -17.00 8.39
CA PRO A 89 11.03 -18.13 8.51
C PRO A 89 11.05 -18.94 7.22
N LYS A 90 12.23 -19.36 6.79
CA LYS A 90 12.45 -20.16 5.59
C LYS A 90 13.20 -21.42 5.96
N VAL A 91 12.68 -22.56 5.55
CA VAL A 91 13.33 -23.86 5.76
C VAL A 91 13.49 -24.61 4.47
N GLN A 92 14.64 -25.25 4.30
CA GLN A 92 14.90 -26.20 3.25
C GLN A 92 14.71 -27.61 3.80
N ILE A 93 13.74 -28.33 3.26
CA ILE A 93 13.34 -29.69 3.63
C ILE A 93 13.86 -30.65 2.55
N GLU A 94 14.50 -31.73 3.00
CA GLU A 94 14.90 -32.82 2.11
C GLU A 94 13.73 -33.78 1.88
N ILE A 95 13.51 -34.17 0.64
CA ILE A 95 12.50 -35.17 0.27
C ILE A 95 13.16 -36.20 -0.62
N HIS A 96 13.14 -37.46 -0.21
CA HIS A 96 13.84 -38.54 -0.90
C HIS A 96 12.84 -39.49 -1.56
N ALA A 97 13.02 -39.74 -2.86
CA ALA A 97 12.25 -40.76 -3.55
C ALA A 97 12.56 -42.14 -2.94
N ARG A 98 11.55 -42.98 -2.80
CA ARG A 98 11.76 -44.38 -2.40
C ARG A 98 12.37 -45.17 -3.58
N SER A 99 12.92 -46.33 -3.27
CA SER A 99 13.52 -47.22 -4.27
C SER A 99 12.57 -47.47 -5.45
N GLY A 100 13.08 -47.31 -6.67
CA GLY A 100 12.30 -47.47 -7.90
C GLY A 100 11.54 -46.22 -8.35
N TYR A 101 11.59 -45.11 -7.62
CA TYR A 101 10.96 -43.84 -7.96
C TYR A 101 11.98 -42.72 -8.21
N TYR A 102 11.56 -41.66 -8.92
CA TYR A 102 12.35 -40.44 -9.12
C TYR A 102 11.45 -39.23 -9.38
N PHE A 103 11.93 -38.02 -9.14
CA PHE A 103 11.20 -36.76 -9.34
C PHE A 103 11.31 -36.24 -10.77
N ASN A 104 10.25 -36.42 -11.56
CA ASN A 104 10.23 -36.03 -12.97
C ASN A 104 9.65 -34.62 -13.17
N ARG A 105 10.51 -33.66 -13.51
CA ARG A 105 10.11 -32.25 -13.77
C ARG A 105 9.24 -31.68 -12.64
N THR A 106 9.49 -32.11 -11.41
CA THR A 106 8.80 -31.64 -10.19
C THR A 106 9.36 -30.27 -9.81
N THR A 107 8.97 -29.26 -10.58
CA THR A 107 9.47 -27.88 -10.47
C THR A 107 8.32 -26.90 -10.48
N GLY A 108 8.46 -25.83 -9.69
CA GLY A 108 7.46 -24.77 -9.60
C GLY A 108 6.30 -25.12 -8.65
N PRO A 109 5.58 -24.10 -8.16
CA PRO A 109 4.62 -24.25 -7.07
C PRO A 109 3.45 -25.19 -7.40
N SER A 110 3.01 -25.26 -8.66
CA SER A 110 1.88 -26.11 -9.08
C SER A 110 2.11 -27.61 -8.91
N LYS A 111 3.34 -28.04 -8.64
CA LYS A 111 3.70 -29.44 -8.36
C LYS A 111 3.67 -29.77 -6.88
N PHE A 112 3.45 -28.79 -6.00
CA PHE A 112 3.51 -28.95 -4.56
C PHE A 112 2.18 -28.57 -3.92
N GLN A 113 1.61 -29.51 -3.19
CA GLN A 113 0.50 -29.28 -2.28
C GLN A 113 1.10 -29.21 -0.87
N ILE A 114 1.11 -28.02 -0.28
CA ILE A 114 1.78 -27.78 1.01
C ILE A 114 0.72 -27.26 1.98
N ASP A 115 0.40 -28.06 2.99
CA ASP A 115 -0.44 -27.64 4.12
C ASP A 115 0.44 -27.00 5.20
N GLY A 116 0.15 -25.76 5.60
CA GLY A 116 0.82 -25.06 6.71
C GLY A 116 2.11 -24.31 6.36
N ALA A 117 2.47 -24.19 5.07
CA ALA A 117 3.58 -23.37 4.59
C ALA A 117 3.38 -22.99 3.11
N THR A 118 4.13 -22.02 2.61
CA THR A 118 4.08 -21.61 1.20
C THR A 118 5.34 -22.00 0.45
N TYR A 119 5.18 -22.38 -0.82
CA TYR A 119 6.31 -22.75 -1.68
C TYR A 119 7.23 -21.54 -1.93
N ALA A 120 8.54 -21.74 -1.83
CA ALA A 120 9.53 -20.73 -2.24
C ALA A 120 10.35 -21.20 -3.45
N SER A 121 11.05 -22.33 -3.33
CA SER A 121 11.88 -22.87 -4.40
C SER A 121 12.11 -24.36 -4.23
N VAL A 122 12.56 -25.05 -5.29
CA VAL A 122 12.99 -26.45 -5.20
C VAL A 122 14.22 -26.69 -6.06
N LYS A 123 15.15 -27.49 -5.54
CA LYS A 123 16.28 -28.03 -6.30
C LYS A 123 16.21 -29.54 -6.34
N ARG A 124 16.25 -30.11 -7.55
CA ARG A 124 16.45 -31.55 -7.77
C ARG A 124 17.94 -31.88 -7.69
N THR A 125 18.26 -32.96 -7.01
CA THR A 125 19.64 -33.47 -6.83
C THR A 125 19.64 -34.99 -6.79
N ASN A 126 20.82 -35.59 -6.70
CA ASN A 126 21.03 -37.03 -6.62
C ASN A 126 20.30 -37.80 -7.73
N ASN A 127 20.60 -37.48 -9.00
CA ASN A 127 19.98 -38.11 -10.17
C ASN A 127 18.43 -38.11 -10.13
N ASP A 128 17.87 -36.96 -9.74
CA ASP A 128 16.43 -36.72 -9.55
C ASP A 128 15.78 -37.53 -8.41
N GLU A 129 16.53 -38.12 -7.49
CA GLU A 129 15.98 -38.89 -6.35
C GLU A 129 15.79 -38.05 -5.09
N THR A 130 16.27 -36.80 -5.07
CA THR A 130 16.11 -35.93 -3.91
C THR A 130 15.67 -34.53 -4.33
N LEU A 131 14.68 -34.00 -3.61
CA LEU A 131 14.30 -32.60 -3.65
C LEU A 131 14.84 -31.89 -2.40
N LEU A 132 15.43 -30.72 -2.63
CA LEU A 132 15.66 -29.72 -1.60
C LEU A 132 14.57 -28.66 -1.76
N LEU A 133 13.45 -28.86 -1.08
CA LEU A 133 12.30 -27.97 -1.14
C LEU A 133 12.45 -26.87 -0.10
N THR A 134 12.52 -25.62 -0.53
CA THR A 134 12.48 -24.47 0.38
C THR A 134 11.04 -23.95 0.47
N VAL A 135 10.55 -23.82 1.70
CA VAL A 135 9.23 -23.26 2.01
C VAL A 135 9.38 -22.04 2.91
N LYS A 136 8.40 -21.13 2.85
CA LYS A 136 8.21 -20.06 3.84
C LYS A 136 7.16 -20.52 4.84
N LEU A 137 7.46 -20.38 6.11
CA LEU A 137 6.56 -20.73 7.21
C LEU A 137 5.66 -19.54 7.55
N THR A 138 4.70 -19.75 8.44
CA THR A 138 4.01 -18.65 9.11
C THR A 138 5.04 -17.72 9.75
N PRO A 139 4.87 -16.39 9.64
CA PRO A 139 5.76 -15.45 10.31
C PRO A 139 5.91 -15.72 11.81
N ALA A 140 7.07 -15.38 12.37
CA ALA A 140 7.35 -15.57 13.78
C ALA A 140 6.32 -14.81 14.63
N SER A 141 5.69 -15.52 15.56
CA SER A 141 4.68 -14.94 16.44
C SER A 141 5.32 -14.16 17.59
N GLY A 142 4.64 -13.16 18.13
CA GLY A 142 5.21 -12.38 19.22
C GLY A 142 4.30 -11.24 19.68
N THR A 143 4.70 -10.58 20.76
CA THR A 143 4.05 -9.36 21.24
C THR A 143 4.94 -8.17 20.92
N LEU A 144 4.36 -7.09 20.40
CA LEU A 144 5.10 -5.86 20.16
C LEU A 144 5.48 -5.21 21.50
N GLU A 145 6.68 -4.64 21.54
CA GLU A 145 7.12 -3.83 22.67
C GLU A 145 6.28 -2.56 22.83
N ILE A 146 6.27 -2.02 24.04
CA ILE A 146 5.60 -0.74 24.31
C ILE A 146 6.43 0.44 23.76
N PRO A 147 5.81 1.56 23.36
CA PRO A 147 6.54 2.80 23.11
C PRO A 147 7.32 3.23 24.36
N GLU A 148 8.63 3.47 24.26
CA GLU A 148 9.43 3.87 25.45
C GLU A 148 9.02 5.24 26.04
N SER A 149 8.38 6.10 25.25
CA SER A 149 7.82 7.37 25.71
C SER A 149 6.54 7.74 24.97
N ALA A 150 5.71 8.56 25.62
CA ALA A 150 4.53 9.22 25.07
C ALA A 150 4.44 10.62 25.68
N GLU A 151 4.53 11.66 24.87
CA GLU A 151 4.75 13.03 25.35
C GLU A 151 3.91 14.05 24.57
N TRP A 152 3.58 15.17 25.23
CA TRP A 152 3.03 16.35 24.57
C TRP A 152 4.17 17.22 24.05
N MET A 153 4.08 17.68 22.79
CA MET A 153 5.14 18.44 22.13
C MET A 153 5.20 19.94 22.54
N GLY A 154 4.45 20.35 23.57
CA GLY A 154 4.34 21.74 24.01
C GLY A 154 3.25 22.52 23.28
N TYR A 155 3.47 23.81 23.06
CA TYR A 155 2.49 24.71 22.41
C TYR A 155 2.63 24.70 20.88
N PRO A 156 1.53 24.73 20.10
CA PRO A 156 0.13 24.69 20.54
C PRO A 156 -0.24 23.34 21.19
N PRO A 157 -1.12 23.34 22.20
CA PRO A 157 -1.43 22.14 22.95
C PRO A 157 -2.11 21.08 22.07
N GLY A 158 -2.10 19.82 22.51
CA GLY A 158 -2.76 18.72 21.80
C GLY A 158 -1.90 17.97 20.79
N LYS A 159 -0.69 18.44 20.49
CA LYS A 159 0.26 17.67 19.66
C LYS A 159 0.98 16.60 20.49
N ALA A 160 0.72 15.35 20.17
CA ALA A 160 1.29 14.17 20.79
C ALA A 160 2.46 13.60 19.97
N THR A 161 3.45 13.04 20.67
CA THR A 161 4.56 12.26 20.09
C THR A 161 4.87 11.03 20.94
N TRP A 162 5.47 10.00 20.35
CA TRP A 162 5.90 8.80 21.06
C TRP A 162 7.11 8.13 20.40
N SER A 163 7.83 7.30 21.15
CA SER A 163 8.94 6.52 20.62
C SER A 163 8.47 5.47 19.62
N ALA A 164 9.23 5.32 18.53
CA ALA A 164 8.96 4.27 17.55
C ALA A 164 9.21 2.88 18.16
N VAL A 165 8.28 1.96 17.95
CA VAL A 165 8.40 0.56 18.34
C VAL A 165 8.89 -0.26 17.14
N PRO A 166 10.00 -1.03 17.27
CA PRO A 166 10.44 -1.95 16.24
C PRO A 166 9.32 -2.90 15.80
N PHE A 167 9.21 -3.15 14.50
CA PHE A 167 8.21 -4.05 13.88
C PHE A 167 6.74 -3.63 14.04
N ALA A 168 6.46 -2.52 14.72
CA ALA A 168 5.11 -1.97 14.77
C ALA A 168 4.69 -1.50 13.38
N GLY A 169 3.51 -1.97 12.96
CA GLY A 169 2.94 -1.58 11.68
C GLY A 169 2.16 -0.27 11.73
N ALA A 170 1.63 0.07 12.89
CA ALA A 170 0.93 1.30 13.19
C ALA A 170 0.80 1.48 14.72
N TYR A 171 0.09 2.53 15.12
CA TYR A 171 -0.26 2.81 16.50
C TYR A 171 -1.77 3.00 16.66
N GLU A 172 -2.31 2.52 17.77
CA GLU A 172 -3.66 2.88 18.24
C GLU A 172 -3.52 3.91 19.34
N LEU A 173 -4.37 4.94 19.31
CA LEU A 173 -4.37 5.99 20.32
C LEU A 173 -5.75 6.19 20.93
N LYS A 174 -5.76 6.69 22.17
CA LYS A 174 -6.97 7.16 22.84
C LYS A 174 -6.69 8.43 23.62
N LEU A 175 -7.54 9.44 23.44
CA LEU A 175 -7.53 10.68 24.19
C LEU A 175 -8.57 10.62 25.30
N TYR A 176 -8.18 11.08 26.48
CA TYR A 176 -9.02 11.20 27.66
C TYR A 176 -9.02 12.64 28.16
N ARG A 177 -10.14 13.06 28.76
CA ARG A 177 -10.24 14.25 29.60
C ARG A 177 -10.77 13.84 30.97
N GLY A 178 -9.95 13.92 32.00
CA GLY A 178 -10.19 13.15 33.23
C GLY A 178 -10.42 11.67 32.90
N ASP A 179 -11.46 11.06 33.46
CA ASP A 179 -11.79 9.64 33.21
C ASP A 179 -12.57 9.41 31.90
N GLN A 180 -12.99 10.47 31.21
CA GLN A 180 -13.83 10.34 30.02
C GLN A 180 -12.98 10.17 28.76
N MET A 181 -13.18 9.06 28.04
CA MET A 181 -12.61 8.90 26.69
C MET A 181 -13.29 9.86 25.72
N ILE A 182 -12.49 10.70 25.07
CA ILE A 182 -12.93 11.74 24.14
C ILE A 182 -12.81 11.27 22.69
N GLN A 183 -11.69 10.61 22.36
CA GLN A 183 -11.41 10.16 20.99
C GLN A 183 -10.65 8.85 21.00
N GLY A 184 -11.02 7.92 20.13
CA GLY A 184 -10.21 6.77 19.75
C GLY A 184 -9.69 6.93 18.33
N VAL A 185 -8.40 6.69 18.13
CA VAL A 185 -7.75 6.71 16.82
C VAL A 185 -7.24 5.30 16.54
N PRO A 186 -7.97 4.49 15.74
CA PRO A 186 -7.71 3.07 15.63
C PRO A 186 -6.39 2.73 14.94
N LYS A 187 -5.84 3.64 14.12
CA LYS A 187 -4.62 3.42 13.35
C LYS A 187 -3.94 4.73 12.96
N VAL A 188 -2.66 4.86 13.27
CA VAL A 188 -1.76 5.94 12.84
C VAL A 188 -0.43 5.36 12.37
N ILE A 189 0.02 5.73 11.17
CA ILE A 189 1.32 5.31 10.60
C ILE A 189 2.29 6.50 10.70
N ALA A 190 2.51 6.94 11.94
CA ALA A 190 3.42 8.03 12.31
C ALA A 190 3.78 7.85 13.78
N THR A 191 4.72 8.65 14.28
CA THR A 191 5.05 8.75 15.71
C THR A 191 4.53 10.04 16.32
N THR A 192 3.62 10.73 15.63
CA THR A 192 2.97 11.96 16.08
C THR A 192 1.50 11.95 15.71
N TYR A 193 0.68 12.65 16.50
CA TYR A 193 -0.75 12.84 16.24
C TYR A 193 -1.24 14.15 16.87
N ASP A 194 -2.23 14.79 16.25
CA ASP A 194 -2.80 16.03 16.75
C ASP A 194 -4.20 15.80 17.33
N PHE A 195 -4.29 15.86 18.66
CA PHE A 195 -5.51 15.73 19.43
C PHE A 195 -6.23 17.06 19.67
N TYR A 196 -5.61 18.19 19.34
CA TYR A 196 -6.16 19.50 19.63
C TYR A 196 -7.60 19.69 19.11
N PRO A 197 -7.97 19.20 17.89
CA PRO A 197 -9.35 19.30 17.40
C PRO A 197 -10.42 18.65 18.31
N SER A 198 -10.02 17.74 19.20
CA SER A 198 -10.89 17.06 20.15
C SER A 198 -10.90 17.72 21.54
N MET A 199 -10.02 18.68 21.78
CA MET A 199 -9.86 19.38 23.07
C MET A 199 -10.78 20.60 23.18
N THR A 200 -12.10 20.39 23.09
CA THR A 200 -13.11 21.46 22.97
C THR A 200 -13.63 22.04 24.28
N LEU A 201 -13.20 21.51 25.42
CA LEU A 201 -13.54 22.00 26.76
C LEU A 201 -12.30 22.02 27.65
N PRO A 202 -12.24 22.93 28.64
CA PRO A 202 -11.10 22.99 29.54
C PRO A 202 -11.03 21.73 30.40
N GLY A 203 -9.83 21.46 30.90
CA GLY A 203 -9.55 20.38 31.82
C GLY A 203 -8.25 19.63 31.49
N THR A 204 -7.99 18.60 32.28
CA THR A 204 -6.79 17.79 32.19
C THR A 204 -6.98 16.69 31.15
N TYR A 205 -6.13 16.69 30.12
CA TYR A 205 -6.09 15.70 29.06
C TYR A 205 -4.90 14.76 29.22
N GLN A 206 -5.10 13.50 28.84
CA GLN A 206 -4.05 12.51 28.72
C GLN A 206 -4.33 11.67 27.49
N PHE A 207 -3.30 11.37 26.69
CA PHE A 207 -3.43 10.36 25.65
C PHE A 207 -2.72 9.09 26.07
N ARG A 208 -3.12 7.99 25.47
CA ARG A 208 -2.38 6.75 25.51
C ARG A 208 -2.19 6.21 24.11
N VAL A 209 -1.08 5.52 23.93
CA VAL A 209 -0.66 4.95 22.65
C VAL A 209 -0.19 3.52 22.87
N ARG A 210 -0.45 2.65 21.90
CA ARG A 210 0.15 1.31 21.84
C ARG A 210 0.54 0.97 20.40
N ALA A 211 1.59 0.19 20.27
CA ALA A 211 1.97 -0.38 18.99
C ALA A 211 0.98 -1.47 18.59
N ILE A 212 0.58 -1.47 17.32
CA ILE A 212 -0.32 -2.48 16.76
C ILE A 212 0.26 -3.08 15.48
N PRO A 213 -0.17 -4.29 15.11
CA PRO A 213 0.18 -4.86 13.81
C PRO A 213 -0.30 -3.98 12.65
N LYS A 214 0.34 -4.10 11.48
CA LYS A 214 0.06 -3.22 10.33
C LYS A 214 -1.31 -3.46 9.73
N ASP A 215 -1.82 -4.69 9.83
CA ASP A 215 -3.08 -5.12 9.23
C ASP A 215 -3.68 -6.32 9.98
N SER A 216 -4.86 -6.74 9.54
CA SER A 216 -5.59 -7.86 10.13
C SER A 216 -4.95 -9.23 9.84
N GLU A 217 -4.06 -9.33 8.85
CA GLU A 217 -3.35 -10.58 8.57
C GLU A 217 -2.31 -10.86 9.66
N GLU A 218 -1.60 -9.81 10.10
CA GLU A 218 -0.63 -9.89 11.19
C GLU A 218 -1.26 -10.26 12.54
N LEU A 219 -2.56 -9.99 12.77
CA LEU A 219 -3.25 -10.38 14.02
C LEU A 219 -3.25 -11.89 14.28
N GLY A 220 -3.00 -12.72 13.26
CA GLY A 220 -2.86 -14.16 13.44
C GLY A 220 -1.60 -14.59 14.18
N TYR A 221 -0.59 -13.72 14.28
CA TYR A 221 0.72 -14.07 14.86
C TYR A 221 1.38 -12.94 15.67
N ILE A 222 1.03 -11.67 15.45
CA ILE A 222 1.51 -10.53 16.24
C ILE A 222 0.39 -10.02 17.15
N THR A 223 0.71 -9.91 18.44
CA THR A 223 -0.13 -9.22 19.43
C THR A 223 0.36 -7.78 19.60
N GLY A 224 -0.57 -6.82 19.62
CA GLY A 224 -0.22 -5.42 19.90
C GLY A 224 0.34 -5.24 21.32
N SER A 225 1.09 -4.16 21.53
CA SER A 225 1.70 -3.87 22.82
C SER A 225 0.67 -3.50 23.88
N ASP A 226 1.12 -3.45 25.13
CA ASP A 226 0.40 -2.74 26.18
C ASP A 226 0.36 -1.22 25.92
N TRP A 227 -0.51 -0.54 26.67
CA TRP A 227 -0.69 0.90 26.57
C TRP A 227 0.36 1.67 27.36
N VAL A 228 0.87 2.74 26.76
CA VAL A 228 1.70 3.75 27.42
C VAL A 228 0.92 5.06 27.47
N TYR A 229 0.94 5.69 28.63
CA TYR A 229 0.24 6.94 28.91
C TYR A 229 1.19 8.10 28.77
N SER A 230 0.69 9.21 28.24
CA SER A 230 1.39 10.48 28.30
C SER A 230 1.36 11.07 29.70
N ASP A 231 2.17 12.09 29.92
CA ASP A 231 1.90 13.03 31.00
C ASP A 231 0.54 13.75 30.80
N GLU A 232 0.08 14.44 31.83
CA GLU A 232 -1.13 15.26 31.79
C GLU A 232 -0.86 16.58 31.05
N CYS A 233 -1.84 17.03 30.27
CA CYS A 233 -1.87 18.35 29.63
C CYS A 233 -3.14 19.07 30.06
N ASP A 234 -2.98 20.10 30.87
CA ASP A 234 -4.08 20.99 31.23
C ASP A 234 -4.37 21.96 30.08
N ILE A 235 -5.65 22.13 29.77
CA ILE A 235 -6.16 23.09 28.79
C ILE A 235 -7.07 24.07 29.53
N ASP A 236 -6.72 25.35 29.51
CA ASP A 236 -7.56 26.40 30.07
C ASP A 236 -8.71 26.78 29.13
N ALA A 237 -9.70 27.51 29.66
CA ALA A 237 -10.93 27.83 28.92
C ALA A 237 -10.69 28.69 27.67
N ASP A 238 -9.59 29.44 27.63
CA ASP A 238 -9.13 30.24 26.48
C ASP A 238 -8.18 29.48 25.54
N GLU A 239 -7.79 28.25 25.89
CA GLU A 239 -6.92 27.39 25.08
C GLU A 239 -7.67 26.28 24.35
N VAL A 240 -8.97 26.10 24.60
CA VAL A 240 -9.78 25.04 23.98
C VAL A 240 -9.93 25.22 22.47
N CYS A 241 -10.03 24.11 21.75
CA CYS A 241 -10.38 24.14 20.34
C CYS A 241 -11.84 24.56 20.15
N SER A 242 -12.08 25.74 19.57
CA SER A 242 -13.41 26.20 19.19
C SER A 242 -13.77 25.71 17.77
N LEU A 243 -14.76 24.81 17.66
CA LEU A 243 -15.30 24.33 16.37
C LEU A 243 -16.00 25.43 15.54
N THR A 244 -16.12 26.65 16.07
CA THR A 244 -16.62 27.85 15.37
C THR A 244 -15.47 28.64 14.75
N GLY A 245 -14.62 28.01 13.95
CA GLY A 245 -13.78 28.68 12.93
C GLY A 245 -12.90 29.87 13.37
N ALA A 246 -12.57 30.05 14.65
CA ALA A 246 -11.68 31.11 15.11
C ALA A 246 -11.01 30.71 16.43
N VAL A 247 -9.91 29.96 16.35
CA VAL A 247 -8.91 29.98 17.42
C VAL A 247 -8.06 31.22 17.17
N THR A 248 -8.41 32.33 17.81
CA THR A 248 -7.60 33.56 17.78
C THR A 248 -6.43 33.35 18.73
N GLY A 249 -5.19 33.37 18.20
CA GLY A 249 -3.99 33.45 19.04
C GLY A 249 -4.01 34.65 20.00
N PRO A 250 -3.07 34.72 20.96
CA PRO A 250 -3.10 35.70 22.05
C PRO A 250 -3.17 37.14 21.54
N VAL A 251 -4.22 37.85 21.96
CA VAL A 251 -4.42 39.28 21.66
C VAL A 251 -3.37 40.12 22.40
N LYS A 252 -2.42 40.70 21.66
CA LYS A 252 -1.63 41.83 22.18
C LYS A 252 -2.25 43.14 21.72
N ASN A 253 -2.81 43.87 22.68
CA ASN A 253 -3.33 45.24 22.53
C ASN A 253 -2.21 46.23 22.15
N GLU A 254 -1.76 46.20 20.90
CA GLU A 254 -0.95 47.27 20.30
C GLU A 254 -1.63 47.76 19.02
N GLN A 255 -1.64 49.07 18.83
CA GLN A 255 -2.27 49.72 17.68
C GLN A 255 -1.44 49.43 16.41
N LEU A 256 -1.86 48.43 15.63
CA LEU A 256 -1.15 47.97 14.43
C LEU A 256 -1.20 49.01 13.30
N THR A 257 -0.08 49.16 12.59
CA THR A 257 -0.01 49.96 11.37
C THR A 257 -0.39 49.11 10.14
N PRO A 258 -0.88 49.71 9.04
CA PRO A 258 -1.20 48.98 7.81
C PRO A 258 -0.06 48.14 7.24
N ALA A 259 1.20 48.51 7.52
CA ALA A 259 2.38 47.76 7.11
C ALA A 259 2.59 46.44 7.89
N GLN A 260 1.83 46.23 8.98
CA GLN A 260 1.92 45.05 9.84
C GLN A 260 0.77 44.06 9.60
N ILE A 261 -0.12 44.34 8.65
CA ILE A 261 -1.30 43.52 8.30
C ILE A 261 -0.99 42.78 6.98
N GLY A 262 -1.44 41.54 6.86
CA GLY A 262 -1.28 40.71 5.67
C GLY A 262 -0.22 39.61 5.84
N TRP A 263 0.34 39.16 4.73
CA TRP A 263 1.34 38.10 4.70
C TRP A 263 2.66 38.52 5.34
N VAL A 264 3.12 37.74 6.30
CA VAL A 264 4.40 37.91 6.99
C VAL A 264 5.21 36.64 6.81
N LYS A 265 6.53 36.79 6.60
CA LYS A 265 7.47 35.67 6.51
C LYS A 265 8.54 35.81 7.58
N ASP A 266 8.76 34.74 8.35
CA ASP A 266 9.86 34.61 9.30
C ASP A 266 10.77 33.42 8.93
N ASN A 267 11.53 32.88 9.89
CA ASN A 267 12.44 31.77 9.66
C ASN A 267 11.72 30.43 9.53
N GLU A 268 10.50 30.34 10.07
CA GLU A 268 9.68 29.15 10.15
C GLU A 268 8.78 29.04 8.92
N GLY A 269 8.18 30.15 8.46
CA GLY A 269 7.33 30.12 7.28
C GLY A 269 6.56 31.40 6.99
N TRP A 270 5.57 31.28 6.11
CA TRP A 270 4.59 32.33 5.85
C TRP A 270 3.43 32.20 6.82
N TRP A 271 2.96 33.31 7.38
CA TRP A 271 1.72 33.39 8.15
C TRP A 271 0.96 34.67 7.79
N TYR A 272 -0.30 34.78 8.19
CA TYR A 272 -1.14 35.93 7.83
C TYR A 272 -1.61 36.69 9.07
N ARG A 273 -1.36 37.99 9.14
CA ARG A 273 -1.91 38.84 10.20
C ARG A 273 -3.18 39.55 9.73
N ASN A 274 -4.29 39.28 10.39
CA ASN A 274 -5.56 39.96 10.19
C ASN A 274 -5.51 41.44 10.66
N THR A 275 -6.50 42.22 10.26
CA THR A 275 -6.60 43.65 10.59
C THR A 275 -6.78 43.94 12.09
N ASP A 276 -7.32 42.97 12.83
CA ASP A 276 -7.47 43.00 14.29
C ASP A 276 -6.24 42.46 15.05
N GLY A 277 -5.20 42.06 14.31
CA GLY A 277 -3.96 41.52 14.85
C GLY A 277 -3.97 40.01 15.11
N THR A 278 -5.11 39.34 14.91
CA THR A 278 -5.21 37.88 14.97
C THR A 278 -4.55 37.24 13.75
N TYR A 279 -4.43 35.91 13.74
CA TYR A 279 -3.93 35.14 12.60
C TYR A 279 -4.69 33.80 12.51
N PRO A 280 -4.86 33.24 11.30
CA PRO A 280 -5.47 31.92 11.14
C PRO A 280 -4.54 30.85 11.72
N SER A 281 -5.08 29.90 12.46
CA SER A 281 -4.36 28.73 12.98
C SER A 281 -5.26 27.50 12.85
N GLY A 282 -4.70 26.42 12.28
CA GLY A 282 -5.38 25.14 12.13
C GLY A 282 -6.58 25.15 11.18
N THR A 283 -6.76 26.22 10.42
CA THR A 283 -8.00 26.52 9.72
C THR A 283 -7.75 26.96 8.29
N TRP A 284 -8.80 26.81 7.48
CA TRP A 284 -8.91 27.46 6.19
C TRP A 284 -9.18 28.95 6.37
N GLN A 285 -8.57 29.79 5.54
CA GLN A 285 -8.94 31.19 5.42
C GLN A 285 -8.98 31.60 3.94
N ASN A 286 -10.05 32.30 3.56
CA ASN A 286 -10.12 32.97 2.26
C ASN A 286 -9.47 34.35 2.36
N ILE A 287 -8.42 34.56 1.59
CA ILE A 287 -7.64 35.81 1.56
C ILE A 287 -7.64 36.27 0.11
N ASP A 288 -8.25 37.42 -0.15
CA ASP A 288 -8.35 38.03 -1.48
C ASP A 288 -8.95 37.12 -2.56
N GLY A 289 -9.90 36.25 -2.18
CA GLY A 289 -10.60 35.35 -3.08
C GLY A 289 -9.98 33.95 -3.18
N GLU A 290 -8.77 33.76 -2.65
CA GLU A 290 -8.06 32.48 -2.67
C GLU A 290 -8.11 31.78 -1.31
N TRP A 291 -8.21 30.46 -1.30
CA TRP A 291 -8.23 29.67 -0.06
C TRP A 291 -6.84 29.18 0.33
N TYR A 292 -6.49 29.38 1.60
CA TYR A 292 -5.24 28.92 2.21
C TYR A 292 -5.56 28.07 3.43
N LEU A 293 -4.73 27.06 3.71
CA LEU A 293 -4.80 26.29 4.95
C LEU A 293 -3.59 26.61 5.81
N PHE A 294 -3.84 26.90 7.08
CA PHE A 294 -2.79 27.17 8.04
C PHE A 294 -2.65 25.99 8.99
N ASP A 295 -1.42 25.66 9.35
CA ASP A 295 -1.13 24.76 10.46
C ASP A 295 -1.55 25.38 11.78
N PHE A 296 -1.53 24.59 12.85
CA PHE A 296 -1.97 25.05 14.18
C PHE A 296 -1.02 26.07 14.83
N SER A 297 0.19 26.28 14.28
CA SER A 297 1.09 27.36 14.67
C SER A 297 0.82 28.66 13.90
N GLY A 298 -0.07 28.62 12.91
CA GLY A 298 -0.46 29.74 12.08
C GLY A 298 0.36 29.89 10.80
N TYR A 299 1.18 28.89 10.46
CA TYR A 299 1.97 28.90 9.24
C TYR A 299 1.22 28.26 8.08
N MET A 300 1.32 28.88 6.92
CA MET A 300 0.69 28.46 5.68
C MET A 300 1.24 27.11 5.22
N LEU A 301 0.32 26.18 4.96
CA LEU A 301 0.63 24.87 4.43
C LEU A 301 0.74 24.90 2.90
N THR A 302 1.46 23.92 2.36
CA THR A 302 1.61 23.66 0.91
C THR A 302 1.46 22.17 0.64
N GLY A 303 1.30 21.78 -0.63
CA GLY A 303 1.19 20.39 -1.06
C GLY A 303 -0.11 19.71 -0.66
N TRP A 304 -0.09 18.37 -0.63
CA TRP A 304 -1.25 17.55 -0.27
C TRP A 304 -1.60 17.66 1.22
N GLN A 305 -2.86 17.94 1.51
CA GLN A 305 -3.39 18.09 2.86
C GLN A 305 -4.70 17.31 3.02
N THR A 306 -4.84 16.58 4.13
CA THR A 306 -6.09 15.85 4.44
C THR A 306 -6.83 16.54 5.58
N ARG A 307 -8.12 16.82 5.37
CA ARG A 307 -9.03 17.44 6.34
C ARG A 307 -10.40 16.77 6.28
N ASN A 308 -10.91 16.33 7.41
CA ASN A 308 -12.24 15.70 7.53
C ASN A 308 -12.49 14.55 6.53
N GLY A 309 -11.46 13.73 6.27
CA GLY A 309 -11.53 12.61 5.33
C GLY A 309 -11.49 13.00 3.84
N LYS A 310 -11.30 14.28 3.51
CA LYS A 310 -11.09 14.79 2.16
C LYS A 310 -9.63 15.21 1.97
N SER A 311 -9.09 15.00 0.77
CA SER A 311 -7.75 15.44 0.39
C SER A 311 -7.83 16.69 -0.47
N TYR A 312 -6.90 17.62 -0.25
CA TYR A 312 -6.80 18.92 -0.92
C TYR A 312 -5.35 19.12 -1.37
N PHE A 313 -5.11 19.91 -2.40
CA PHE A 313 -3.76 20.27 -2.81
C PHE A 313 -3.59 21.78 -2.75
N LEU A 314 -2.59 22.23 -1.99
CA LEU A 314 -2.15 23.61 -1.94
C LEU A 314 -0.92 23.79 -2.82
N ASP A 315 -0.91 24.82 -3.66
CA ASP A 315 0.23 25.12 -4.52
C ASP A 315 1.45 25.61 -3.70
N ILE A 316 2.53 25.97 -4.38
CA ILE A 316 3.75 26.45 -3.73
C ILE A 316 3.56 27.79 -2.99
N ASN A 317 2.52 28.54 -3.35
CA ASN A 317 2.11 29.78 -2.70
C ASN A 317 1.03 29.55 -1.63
N GLY A 318 0.65 28.29 -1.36
CA GLY A 318 -0.36 27.90 -0.38
C GLY A 318 -1.80 28.01 -0.87
N VAL A 319 -2.02 28.34 -2.15
CA VAL A 319 -3.35 28.51 -2.74
C VAL A 319 -3.96 27.14 -3.00
N MET A 320 -5.20 26.93 -2.57
CA MET A 320 -5.96 25.72 -2.83
C MET A 320 -6.29 25.59 -4.31
N ASN A 321 -5.83 24.52 -4.93
CA ASN A 321 -6.14 24.24 -6.32
C ASN A 321 -7.52 23.59 -6.47
N THR A 322 -8.15 23.83 -7.62
CA THR A 322 -9.34 23.14 -8.11
C THR A 322 -9.09 22.67 -9.55
N GLY A 323 -9.88 21.72 -10.02
CA GLY A 323 -9.74 21.12 -11.36
C GLY A 323 -8.54 20.20 -11.50
N TRP A 324 -7.97 20.16 -12.71
CA TRP A 324 -6.86 19.27 -13.04
C TRP A 324 -5.55 19.73 -12.42
N ILE A 325 -4.87 18.81 -11.72
CA ILE A 325 -3.51 19.02 -11.27
C ILE A 325 -2.61 17.84 -11.66
N GLN A 326 -1.32 18.13 -11.83
CA GLN A 326 -0.30 17.10 -12.01
C GLN A 326 0.70 17.17 -10.87
N ASP A 327 0.84 16.07 -10.13
CA ASP A 327 1.84 15.91 -9.08
C ASP A 327 2.58 14.59 -9.26
N ASN A 328 3.91 14.61 -9.13
CA ASN A 328 4.76 13.42 -9.28
C ASN A 328 4.50 12.58 -10.56
N ARG A 329 4.19 13.24 -11.69
CA ARG A 329 3.84 12.64 -12.99
C ARG A 329 2.51 11.87 -13.00
N LYS A 330 1.70 12.01 -11.96
CA LYS A 330 0.32 11.52 -11.89
C LYS A 330 -0.66 12.69 -12.04
N TRP A 331 -1.79 12.45 -12.66
CA TRP A 331 -2.88 13.43 -12.77
C TRP A 331 -3.93 13.18 -11.71
N TYR A 332 -4.50 14.25 -11.16
CA TYR A 332 -5.60 14.21 -10.19
C TYR A 332 -6.63 15.25 -10.60
N TYR A 333 -7.86 15.10 -10.10
CA TYR A 333 -8.90 16.10 -10.25
C TYR A 333 -9.41 16.52 -8.87
N LEU A 334 -9.41 17.82 -8.64
CA LEU A 334 -9.95 18.45 -7.45
C LEU A 334 -11.31 19.07 -7.81
N GLU A 335 -12.35 18.78 -7.05
CA GLU A 335 -13.68 19.35 -7.25
C GLU A 335 -13.71 20.85 -6.95
N GLU A 336 -14.85 21.52 -7.17
CA GLU A 336 -15.01 22.95 -6.93
C GLU A 336 -14.76 23.35 -5.47
N ASP A 337 -15.03 22.44 -4.52
CA ASP A 337 -14.72 22.64 -3.10
C ASP A 337 -13.25 22.32 -2.75
N GLY A 338 -12.43 21.97 -3.74
CA GLY A 338 -11.02 21.59 -3.61
C GLY A 338 -10.78 20.12 -3.24
N ALA A 339 -11.84 19.35 -2.97
CA ALA A 339 -11.69 17.95 -2.58
C ALA A 339 -11.25 17.09 -3.76
N MET A 340 -10.28 16.21 -3.52
CA MET A 340 -9.79 15.24 -4.49
C MET A 340 -10.86 14.22 -4.85
N HIS A 341 -11.09 14.04 -6.15
CA HIS A 341 -12.05 13.10 -6.68
C HIS A 341 -11.46 11.68 -6.79
N THR A 342 -12.32 10.68 -6.59
CA THR A 342 -12.00 9.25 -6.80
C THR A 342 -13.15 8.58 -7.55
N GLY A 343 -12.86 7.61 -8.40
CA GLY A 343 -13.85 6.90 -9.22
C GLY A 343 -14.14 7.58 -10.55
N TRP A 344 -15.33 7.31 -11.09
CA TRP A 344 -15.76 7.80 -12.40
C TRP A 344 -16.12 9.29 -12.37
N LEU A 345 -15.50 10.06 -13.27
CA LEU A 345 -15.77 11.49 -13.42
C LEU A 345 -15.99 11.88 -14.88
N ASN A 346 -17.05 12.65 -15.13
CA ASN A 346 -17.28 13.29 -16.43
C ASN A 346 -16.76 14.73 -16.41
N VAL A 347 -15.76 15.02 -17.23
CA VAL A 347 -15.25 16.39 -17.44
C VAL A 347 -15.51 16.78 -18.88
N GLN A 348 -16.41 17.75 -19.07
CA GLN A 348 -16.77 18.32 -20.39
C GLN A 348 -17.17 17.26 -21.44
N GLY A 349 -17.93 16.24 -21.03
CA GLY A 349 -18.44 15.19 -21.92
C GLY A 349 -17.48 14.02 -22.14
N GLN A 350 -16.29 14.06 -21.54
CA GLN A 350 -15.32 12.96 -21.54
C GLN A 350 -15.32 12.26 -20.18
N GLN A 351 -15.26 10.93 -20.20
CA GLN A 351 -15.23 10.12 -18.98
C GLN A 351 -13.79 9.79 -18.60
N TYR A 352 -13.49 9.91 -17.31
CA TYR A 352 -12.22 9.59 -16.67
C TYR A 352 -12.48 8.68 -15.47
N PHE A 353 -11.45 7.98 -15.03
CA PHE A 353 -11.50 7.20 -13.80
C PHE A 353 -10.29 7.57 -12.95
N PHE A 354 -10.51 7.78 -11.66
CA PHE A 354 -9.48 8.05 -10.68
C PHE A 354 -9.42 6.90 -9.68
N ASP A 355 -8.23 6.35 -9.46
CA ASP A 355 -8.00 5.27 -8.51
C ASP A 355 -8.24 5.73 -7.06
N GLN A 356 -8.22 4.80 -6.10
CA GLN A 356 -8.44 5.13 -4.68
C GLN A 356 -7.39 6.08 -4.10
N ASP A 357 -6.18 6.11 -4.67
CA ASP A 357 -5.15 7.09 -4.32
C ASP A 357 -5.37 8.46 -5.01
N GLY A 358 -6.47 8.62 -5.76
CA GLY A 358 -6.85 9.81 -6.51
C GLY A 358 -6.17 9.96 -7.86
N SER A 359 -5.26 9.06 -8.23
CA SER A 359 -4.54 9.19 -9.48
C SER A 359 -5.37 8.76 -10.69
N MET A 360 -5.27 9.50 -11.79
CA MET A 360 -6.00 9.24 -13.02
C MET A 360 -5.54 7.92 -13.63
N HIS A 361 -6.48 7.00 -13.81
CA HIS A 361 -6.23 5.68 -14.37
C HIS A 361 -6.01 5.74 -15.88
N THR A 362 -5.08 4.93 -16.37
CA THR A 362 -4.78 4.77 -17.81
C THR A 362 -4.66 3.28 -18.15
N GLY A 363 -4.98 2.92 -19.39
CA GLY A 363 -4.99 1.53 -19.84
C GLY A 363 -6.27 0.77 -19.46
N TRP A 364 -6.14 -0.55 -19.32
CA TRP A 364 -7.25 -1.45 -19.03
C TRP A 364 -7.73 -1.32 -17.57
N LEU A 365 -8.99 -0.92 -17.40
CA LEU A 365 -9.68 -0.80 -16.11
C LEU A 365 -10.73 -1.89 -15.97
N MET A 366 -10.73 -2.62 -14.84
CA MET A 366 -11.80 -3.53 -14.45
C MET A 366 -12.64 -2.88 -13.35
N ASP A 367 -13.89 -2.56 -13.64
CA ASP A 367 -14.83 -2.01 -12.67
C ASP A 367 -16.16 -2.79 -12.72
N ASN A 368 -16.63 -3.26 -11.56
CA ASN A 368 -17.87 -4.02 -11.41
C ASN A 368 -18.05 -5.19 -12.41
N GLY A 369 -16.96 -5.90 -12.72
CA GLY A 369 -16.99 -7.05 -13.63
C GLY A 369 -17.02 -6.69 -15.13
N LEU A 370 -16.83 -5.41 -15.46
CA LEU A 370 -16.75 -4.90 -16.82
C LEU A 370 -15.36 -4.32 -17.08
N TRP A 371 -14.83 -4.57 -18.28
CA TRP A 371 -13.58 -3.96 -18.72
C TRP A 371 -13.85 -2.67 -19.49
N TYR A 372 -13.03 -1.66 -19.21
CA TYR A 372 -12.96 -0.38 -19.90
C TYR A 372 -11.52 -0.14 -20.34
N TYR A 373 -11.31 0.78 -21.29
CA TYR A 373 -9.98 1.20 -21.67
C TYR A 373 -9.86 2.73 -21.60
N MET A 374 -8.99 3.20 -20.71
CA MET A 374 -8.67 4.59 -20.51
C MET A 374 -7.47 4.94 -21.37
N ASN A 375 -7.56 5.98 -22.19
CA ASN A 375 -6.52 6.37 -23.14
C ASN A 375 -5.21 6.69 -22.40
N PRO A 376 -4.08 6.03 -22.70
CA PRO A 376 -2.80 6.28 -22.03
C PRO A 376 -2.27 7.71 -22.16
N ASP A 377 -2.63 8.44 -23.22
CA ASP A 377 -2.10 9.78 -23.47
C ASP A 377 -2.84 10.88 -22.70
N ASN A 378 -4.15 10.69 -22.47
CA ASN A 378 -5.00 11.75 -21.94
C ASN A 378 -6.06 11.27 -20.93
N GLY A 379 -6.09 10.00 -20.56
CA GLY A 379 -6.99 9.41 -19.57
C GLY A 379 -8.45 9.24 -20.00
N THR A 380 -8.84 9.67 -21.20
CA THR A 380 -10.26 9.58 -21.63
C THR A 380 -10.69 8.15 -21.91
N MET A 381 -11.88 7.76 -21.48
CA MET A 381 -12.45 6.44 -21.78
C MET A 381 -12.75 6.29 -23.27
N LEU A 382 -12.23 5.24 -23.89
CA LEU A 382 -12.54 4.89 -25.28
C LEU A 382 -13.88 4.13 -25.37
N ARG A 383 -14.61 4.34 -26.48
CA ARG A 383 -15.89 3.69 -26.80
C ARG A 383 -16.07 3.56 -28.31
N ASN A 384 -16.90 2.63 -28.75
CA ASN A 384 -17.14 2.32 -30.16
C ASN A 384 -15.85 2.06 -30.96
N THR A 385 -14.87 1.38 -30.35
CA THR A 385 -13.57 1.12 -30.98
C THR A 385 -12.98 -0.21 -30.50
N SER A 386 -11.95 -0.69 -31.19
CA SER A 386 -11.21 -1.89 -30.81
C SER A 386 -9.83 -1.55 -30.25
N VAL A 387 -9.51 -2.11 -29.09
CA VAL A 387 -8.19 -2.00 -28.46
C VAL A 387 -7.63 -3.42 -28.33
N GLU A 388 -6.46 -3.67 -28.93
CA GLU A 388 -5.78 -4.99 -28.86
C GLU A 388 -6.69 -6.18 -29.28
N GLY A 389 -7.57 -5.96 -30.26
CA GLY A 389 -8.51 -6.97 -30.77
C GLY A 389 -9.79 -7.15 -29.94
N ARG A 390 -9.99 -6.34 -28.89
CA ARG A 390 -11.20 -6.33 -28.04
C ARG A 390 -12.06 -5.12 -28.38
N TYR A 391 -13.31 -5.35 -28.75
CA TYR A 391 -14.25 -4.27 -29.08
C TYR A 391 -14.93 -3.72 -27.81
N LEU A 392 -14.88 -2.40 -27.66
CA LEU A 392 -15.57 -1.62 -26.63
C LEU A 392 -16.88 -1.08 -27.22
N ASP A 393 -18.00 -1.34 -26.54
CA ASP A 393 -19.34 -0.90 -26.99
C ASP A 393 -19.56 0.63 -26.89
N SER A 394 -20.79 1.10 -27.13
CA SER A 394 -21.15 2.52 -27.04
C SER A 394 -20.95 3.14 -25.67
N GLU A 395 -20.94 2.30 -24.63
CA GLU A 395 -20.70 2.67 -23.23
C GLU A 395 -19.24 2.44 -22.83
N GLY A 396 -18.36 2.04 -23.76
CA GLY A 396 -16.95 1.78 -23.51
C GLY A 396 -16.67 0.43 -22.85
N ARG A 397 -17.64 -0.49 -22.82
CA ARG A 397 -17.53 -1.77 -22.11
C ARG A 397 -17.05 -2.89 -23.02
N TRP A 398 -16.16 -3.73 -22.51
CA TRP A 398 -15.84 -5.05 -23.06
C TRP A 398 -16.27 -6.15 -22.10
N ARG A 399 -16.96 -7.17 -22.63
CA ARG A 399 -17.29 -8.42 -21.93
C ARG A 399 -16.47 -9.54 -22.58
N GLY A 400 -15.51 -10.07 -21.83
CA GLY A 400 -14.66 -11.20 -22.22
C GLY A 400 -15.29 -12.54 -21.92
#